data_AF-X1SVF8-F1
#
_entry.id   AF-X1SVF8-F1
#
_cell.length_a   1.000
_cell.length_b   1.000
_cell.length_c   1.000
_cell.angle_alpha   90.00
_cell.angle_beta   90.00
_cell.angle_gamma   90.00
#
_symmetry.space_group_name_H-M   'P 1'
#
loop_
_entity.id
_entity.type
_entity.pdbx_description
1 polymer ?
#
loop_
_entity_poly.entity_id
_entity_poly.type
_entity_poly.pdbx_seq_one_letter_code
_entity_poly.pdbx_strand_id
1 'polypeptide(L)'
;MLLRATGYKSTKQQRFRIYLTNSLEEHHPDTGTLFASWLSSEANEANHIKRDTPVMVVLGNPPYSVSSSNKSEWIEKLMVDYKKNLNEKNINPLSDDYIKFIRYGQYFIEKNGEGILAYISNNSFIDGIIHRQMRKNLLETFDKIYILNLQCCGF
;
A
#
# COMPACT_ATOMS: atom_id res chain seq x y z
N MET A 1 22.88 10.72 -11.89
CA MET A 1 21.49 10.25 -11.71
C MET A 1 21.17 9.22 -12.79
N LEU A 2 20.86 7.98 -12.39
CA LEU A 2 20.69 6.79 -13.24
C LEU A 2 19.81 7.01 -14.49
N LEU A 3 18.73 7.78 -14.36
CA LEU A 3 17.77 8.05 -15.44
C LEU A 3 18.32 8.98 -16.55
N ARG A 4 19.30 9.82 -16.26
CA ARG A 4 19.98 10.60 -17.32
C ARG A 4 20.86 9.71 -18.17
N ALA A 5 21.42 8.65 -17.58
CA ALA A 5 22.22 7.66 -18.30
C ALA A 5 21.36 6.80 -19.26
N THR A 6 20.04 6.71 -19.03
CA THR A 6 19.09 6.05 -19.94
C THR A 6 18.53 6.99 -21.01
N GLY A 7 19.09 8.20 -21.17
CA GLY A 7 18.70 9.14 -22.22
C GLY A 7 17.47 10.00 -21.91
N TYR A 8 16.93 9.95 -20.69
CA TYR A 8 15.80 10.80 -20.32
C TYR A 8 16.18 12.30 -20.34
N LYS A 9 15.45 13.08 -21.14
CA LYS A 9 15.55 14.55 -21.20
C LYS A 9 14.33 15.16 -20.54
N SER A 10 14.53 15.83 -19.40
CA SER A 10 13.45 16.51 -18.67
C SER A 10 12.90 17.67 -19.50
N THR A 11 11.61 17.63 -19.85
CA THR A 11 10.93 18.67 -20.65
C THR A 11 10.30 19.78 -19.82
N LYS A 12 10.18 19.58 -18.49
CA LYS A 12 9.78 20.59 -17.51
C LYS A 12 10.77 20.57 -16.34
N GLN A 13 10.98 21.71 -15.68
CA GLN A 13 11.74 21.82 -14.42
C GLN A 13 11.04 21.14 -13.22
N GLN A 14 10.19 20.15 -13.46
CA GLN A 14 9.60 19.35 -12.40
C GLN A 14 10.56 18.22 -12.04
N ARG A 15 11.00 18.20 -10.77
CA ARG A 15 11.67 17.06 -10.18
C ARG A 15 10.76 15.82 -10.33
N PHE A 16 11.36 14.66 -10.60
CA PHE A 16 10.64 13.40 -10.51
C PHE A 16 10.05 13.23 -9.10
N ARG A 17 8.76 12.86 -9.03
CA ARG A 17 8.02 12.66 -7.78
C ARG A 17 8.36 11.30 -7.16
N ILE A 18 9.64 11.10 -6.87
CA ILE A 18 10.19 9.95 -6.16
C ILE A 18 10.55 10.44 -4.76
N TYR A 19 10.10 9.69 -3.76
CA TYR A 19 10.24 10.03 -2.35
C TYR A 19 10.79 8.84 -1.56
N LEU A 20 11.66 9.12 -0.61
CA LEU A 20 12.13 8.15 0.39
C LEU A 20 11.21 8.25 1.63
N THR A 21 10.32 7.27 1.79
CA THR A 21 9.35 7.24 2.91
C THR A 21 8.92 5.81 3.23
N ASN A 22 8.43 5.56 4.45
CA ASN A 22 7.64 4.38 4.75
C ASN A 22 6.19 4.65 4.33
N SER A 23 5.70 3.95 3.30
CA SER A 23 4.32 4.16 2.80
C SER A 23 3.26 3.81 3.83
N LEU A 24 3.53 2.85 4.73
CA LEU A 24 2.59 2.37 5.74
C LEU A 24 2.55 3.22 7.01
N GLU A 25 3.39 4.26 7.14
CA GLU A 25 3.35 5.18 8.28
C GLU A 25 2.46 6.40 8.02
N GLU A 26 1.78 6.85 9.08
CA GLU A 26 1.03 8.09 9.12
C GLU A 26 1.97 9.31 9.09
N HIS A 27 1.42 10.48 8.79
CA HIS A 27 2.18 11.71 8.80
C HIS A 27 2.59 12.09 10.24
N HIS A 28 3.83 12.52 10.44
CA HIS A 28 4.32 13.05 11.72
C HIS A 28 5.17 14.30 11.48
N PRO A 29 5.18 15.30 12.38
CA PRO A 29 6.09 16.44 12.30
C PRO A 29 7.52 16.06 12.77
N ASP A 30 8.54 16.66 12.14
CA ASP A 30 9.93 16.23 12.28
C ASP A 30 10.77 16.92 13.38
N THR A 31 11.80 16.20 13.83
CA THR A 31 12.80 16.60 14.85
C THR A 31 14.09 17.16 14.21
N GLY A 32 14.51 18.36 14.64
CA GLY A 32 15.39 19.27 13.89
C GLY A 32 16.91 19.02 13.89
N THR A 33 17.40 18.05 13.10
CA THR A 33 18.83 17.96 12.71
C THR A 33 19.05 18.19 11.21
N LEU A 34 20.27 18.45 10.73
CA LEU A 34 20.55 18.72 9.29
C LEU A 34 20.32 17.51 8.37
N PHE A 35 20.66 16.30 8.84
CA PHE A 35 20.34 15.06 8.13
C PHE A 35 18.83 14.77 8.18
N ALA A 36 18.20 15.10 9.32
CA ALA A 36 16.74 15.13 9.40
C ALA A 36 16.19 16.14 8.39
N SER A 37 16.70 17.36 8.25
CA SER A 37 16.11 18.37 7.36
C SER A 37 15.94 17.90 5.90
N TRP A 38 16.89 17.15 5.33
CA TRP A 38 16.72 16.56 3.99
C TRP A 38 15.69 15.42 3.98
N LEU A 39 15.78 14.47 4.93
CA LEU A 39 14.79 13.39 5.10
C LEU A 39 13.39 13.92 5.40
N SER A 40 13.30 14.99 6.17
CA SER A 40 12.11 15.71 6.56
C SER A 40 11.50 16.43 5.39
N SER A 41 12.34 17.03 4.53
CA SER A 41 11.84 17.63 3.29
C SER A 41 11.25 16.56 2.38
N GLU A 42 11.94 15.42 2.20
CA GLU A 42 11.47 14.30 1.38
C GLU A 42 10.21 13.64 1.97
N ALA A 43 10.15 13.48 3.29
CA ALA A 43 8.99 12.95 4.01
C ALA A 43 7.81 13.91 3.99
N ASN A 44 8.03 15.22 4.13
CA ASN A 44 6.98 16.23 4.05
C ASN A 44 6.32 16.29 2.67
N GLU A 45 7.11 16.20 1.60
CA GLU A 45 6.57 16.15 0.25
C GLU A 45 5.77 14.85 -0.01
N ALA A 46 6.26 13.71 0.51
CA ALA A 46 5.49 12.47 0.48
C ALA A 46 4.19 12.58 1.29
N ASN A 47 4.23 13.23 2.45
CA ASN A 47 3.08 13.45 3.33
C ASN A 47 2.02 14.32 2.66
N HIS A 48 2.43 15.36 1.91
CA HIS A 48 1.50 16.16 1.12
C HIS A 48 0.78 15.32 0.07
N ILE A 49 1.46 14.36 -0.58
CA ILE A 49 0.80 13.43 -1.50
C ILE A 49 -0.18 12.52 -0.76
N LYS A 50 0.25 11.93 0.36
CA LYS A 50 -0.60 11.03 1.17
C LYS A 50 -1.84 11.72 1.74
N ARG A 51 -1.77 13.02 2.05
CA ARG A 51 -2.90 13.76 2.65
C ARG A 51 -3.76 14.48 1.62
N ASP A 52 -3.12 15.22 0.73
CA ASP A 52 -3.76 16.32 0.00
C ASP A 52 -3.91 16.02 -1.50
N THR A 53 -3.22 15.00 -2.02
CA THR A 53 -3.33 14.61 -3.43
C THR A 53 -4.36 13.47 -3.59
N PRO A 54 -5.35 13.61 -4.48
CA PRO A 54 -6.24 12.51 -4.82
C PRO A 54 -5.45 11.43 -5.58
N VAL A 55 -5.04 10.39 -4.87
CA VAL A 55 -4.34 9.23 -5.45
C VAL A 55 -5.33 8.36 -6.23
N MET A 56 -5.41 8.59 -7.54
CA MET A 56 -6.35 7.89 -8.44
C MET A 56 -5.91 6.47 -8.80
N VAL A 57 -4.61 6.20 -8.82
CA VAL A 57 -4.05 4.91 -9.23
C VAL A 57 -2.98 4.49 -8.24
N VAL A 58 -3.12 3.27 -7.71
CA VAL A 58 -2.14 2.63 -6.85
C VAL A 58 -1.69 1.34 -7.54
N LEU A 59 -0.40 1.23 -7.84
CA LEU A 59 0.15 0.11 -8.60
C LEU A 59 1.52 -0.34 -8.07
N GLY A 60 1.83 -1.63 -8.18
CA GLY A 60 3.12 -2.15 -7.73
C GLY A 60 3.19 -3.65 -7.44
N ASN A 61 4.34 -4.06 -6.87
CA ASN A 61 4.60 -5.40 -6.36
C ASN A 61 4.91 -5.27 -4.87
N PRO A 62 3.90 -5.27 -3.98
CA PRO A 62 4.11 -5.10 -2.55
C PRO A 62 4.99 -6.22 -1.97
N PRO A 63 5.74 -5.94 -0.90
CA PRO A 63 6.56 -6.95 -0.24
C PRO A 63 5.71 -8.08 0.37
N TYR A 64 6.28 -9.28 0.44
CA TYR A 64 5.68 -10.47 1.04
C TYR A 64 6.37 -10.76 2.36
N SER A 65 5.73 -10.43 3.47
CA SER A 65 6.31 -10.64 4.80
C SER A 65 5.23 -10.69 5.87
N VAL A 66 4.98 -11.89 6.39
CA VAL A 66 4.03 -12.13 7.49
C VAL A 66 4.57 -11.61 8.84
N SER A 67 5.89 -11.54 9.00
CA SER A 67 6.57 -11.09 10.23
C SER A 67 7.22 -9.72 10.06
N SER A 68 6.50 -8.77 9.46
CA SER A 68 7.09 -7.47 9.17
C SER A 68 7.22 -6.57 10.40
N SER A 69 8.20 -5.68 10.34
CA SER A 69 8.37 -4.57 11.28
C SER A 69 7.37 -3.42 11.01
N ASN A 70 6.58 -3.49 9.93
CA ASN A 70 5.60 -2.47 9.54
C ASN A 70 4.34 -2.58 10.41
N LYS A 71 4.46 -2.16 11.67
CA LYS A 71 3.41 -2.18 12.69
C LYS A 71 2.97 -0.77 13.09
N SER A 72 2.91 0.14 12.12
CA SER A 72 2.42 1.49 12.42
C SER A 72 1.00 1.39 12.97
N GLU A 73 0.67 2.22 13.95
CA GLU A 73 -0.67 2.20 14.58
C GLU A 73 -1.77 2.47 13.55
N TRP A 74 -1.48 3.33 12.58
CA TRP A 74 -2.39 3.71 11.51
C TRP A 74 -2.77 2.54 10.60
N ILE A 75 -1.79 1.78 10.09
CA ILE A 75 -2.13 0.64 9.22
C ILE A 75 -2.83 -0.46 10.00
N GLU A 76 -2.45 -0.69 11.26
CA GLU A 76 -3.14 -1.68 12.11
C GLU A 76 -4.59 -1.29 12.40
N LYS A 77 -4.91 0.00 12.55
CA LYS A 77 -6.29 0.49 12.64
C LYS A 77 -7.09 0.17 11.38
N LEU A 78 -6.53 0.41 10.19
CA LEU A 78 -7.20 0.07 8.93
C LEU A 78 -7.39 -1.44 8.75
N MET A 79 -6.44 -2.24 9.23
CA MET A 79 -6.49 -3.70 9.15
C MET A 79 -7.56 -4.34 10.04
N VAL A 80 -8.16 -3.59 10.97
CA VAL A 80 -9.28 -4.07 11.81
C VAL A 80 -10.44 -4.55 10.93
N ASP A 81 -10.71 -3.87 9.81
CA ASP A 81 -11.82 -4.21 8.90
C ASP A 81 -11.68 -5.62 8.32
N TYR A 82 -10.45 -6.05 8.05
CA TYR A 82 -10.14 -7.39 7.53
C TYR A 82 -10.12 -8.45 8.63
N LYS A 83 -9.99 -8.05 9.90
CA LYS A 83 -9.91 -8.96 11.06
C LYS A 83 -11.24 -9.09 11.82
N LYS A 84 -12.25 -8.29 11.47
CA LYS A 84 -13.56 -8.22 12.16
C LYS A 84 -14.38 -9.50 11.99
N ASN A 85 -14.98 -10.00 13.07
CA ASN A 85 -15.88 -11.18 13.05
C ASN A 85 -15.21 -12.47 12.49
N LEU A 86 -13.91 -12.65 12.78
CA LEU A 86 -13.20 -13.90 12.55
C LEU A 86 -13.17 -14.73 13.83
N ASN A 87 -13.44 -16.04 13.71
CA ASN A 87 -13.49 -16.98 14.82
C ASN A 87 -12.33 -17.99 14.76
N GLU A 88 -11.44 -17.84 13.78
CA GLU A 88 -10.32 -18.73 13.52
C GLU A 88 -9.23 -18.52 14.57
N LYS A 89 -8.64 -19.63 15.04
CA LYS A 89 -7.60 -19.60 16.08
C LYS A 89 -6.34 -18.86 15.65
N ASN A 90 -6.01 -18.88 14.36
CA ASN A 90 -4.82 -18.24 13.82
C ASN A 90 -5.18 -17.31 12.65
N ILE A 91 -5.22 -16.01 12.94
CA ILE A 91 -5.43 -14.95 11.94
C ILE A 91 -4.12 -14.24 11.57
N ASN A 92 -2.97 -14.70 12.05
CA ASN A 92 -1.67 -14.06 11.81
C ASN A 92 -1.34 -13.84 10.32
N PRO A 93 -1.70 -14.75 9.38
CA PRO A 93 -1.39 -14.51 7.97
C PRO A 93 -2.09 -13.27 7.39
N LEU A 94 -3.17 -12.75 8.01
CA LEU A 94 -3.77 -11.46 7.61
C LEU A 94 -2.85 -10.27 7.85
N SER A 95 -1.79 -10.43 8.64
CA SER A 95 -0.82 -9.36 8.93
C SER A 95 0.33 -9.33 7.92
N ASP A 96 0.27 -10.12 6.85
CA ASP A 96 1.21 -10.05 5.73
C ASP A 96 1.21 -8.66 5.09
N ASP A 97 2.38 -8.14 4.77
CA ASP A 97 2.56 -6.81 4.22
C ASP A 97 1.81 -6.61 2.90
N TYR A 98 1.71 -7.60 2.02
CA TYR A 98 0.95 -7.41 0.78
C TYR A 98 -0.54 -7.13 1.06
N ILE A 99 -1.10 -7.71 2.12
CA ILE A 99 -2.47 -7.45 2.55
C ILE A 99 -2.58 -6.03 3.10
N LYS A 100 -1.59 -5.59 3.88
CA LYS A 100 -1.52 -4.20 4.35
C LYS A 100 -1.45 -3.21 3.19
N PHE A 101 -0.69 -3.51 2.14
CA PHE A 101 -0.62 -2.68 0.94
C PHE A 101 -1.92 -2.68 0.13
N ILE A 102 -2.67 -3.79 0.11
CA ILE A 102 -4.03 -3.84 -0.46
C ILE A 102 -4.96 -2.94 0.35
N ARG A 103 -4.97 -3.05 1.69
CA ARG A 103 -5.81 -2.20 2.55
C ARG A 103 -5.44 -0.72 2.42
N TYR A 104 -4.14 -0.42 2.33
CA TYR A 104 -3.59 0.91 2.08
C TYR A 104 -4.12 1.49 0.77
N GLY A 105 -4.01 0.75 -0.33
CA GLY A 105 -4.53 1.19 -1.63
C GLY A 105 -6.05 1.38 -1.62
N GLN A 106 -6.77 0.45 -0.99
CA GLN A 106 -8.22 0.53 -0.79
C GLN A 106 -8.60 1.82 -0.05
N TYR A 107 -7.88 2.19 1.02
CA TYR A 107 -8.14 3.42 1.78
C TYR A 107 -8.11 4.70 0.91
N PHE A 108 -7.14 4.80 0.00
CA PHE A 108 -7.07 5.96 -0.92
C PHE A 108 -8.23 5.99 -1.90
N ILE A 109 -8.65 4.82 -2.40
CA ILE A 109 -9.76 4.73 -3.35
C ILE A 109 -11.08 5.05 -2.66
N GLU A 110 -11.30 4.54 -1.44
CA GLU A 110 -12.45 4.90 -0.60
C GLU A 110 -12.51 6.39 -0.31
N LYS A 111 -11.36 6.99 0.03
CA LYS A 111 -11.26 8.43 0.31
C LYS A 111 -11.59 9.28 -0.91
N ASN A 112 -11.21 8.83 -2.10
CA ASN A 112 -11.42 9.58 -3.35
C ASN A 112 -12.78 9.29 -4.01
N GLY A 113 -13.42 8.16 -3.67
CA GLY A 113 -14.66 7.68 -4.29
C GLY A 113 -14.46 6.98 -5.64
N GLU A 114 -13.32 7.20 -6.30
CA GLU A 114 -12.95 6.55 -7.57
C GLU A 114 -11.44 6.28 -7.63
N GLY A 115 -11.06 5.22 -8.33
CA GLY A 115 -9.66 4.90 -8.57
C GLY A 115 -9.40 3.46 -9.04
N ILE A 116 -8.13 3.15 -9.27
CA ILE A 116 -7.66 1.83 -9.73
C ILE A 116 -6.58 1.32 -8.78
N LEU A 117 -6.75 0.07 -8.32
CA LEU A 117 -5.74 -0.69 -7.58
C LEU A 117 -5.22 -1.82 -8.47
N ALA A 118 -3.91 -1.88 -8.72
CA ALA A 118 -3.29 -2.89 -9.57
C ALA A 118 -2.00 -3.44 -8.96
N TYR A 119 -2.07 -4.65 -8.38
CA TYR A 119 -0.92 -5.31 -7.78
C TYR A 119 -0.60 -6.66 -8.40
N ILE A 120 0.69 -6.99 -8.37
CA ILE A 120 1.17 -8.36 -8.42
C ILE A 120 1.40 -8.76 -6.96
N SER A 121 0.63 -9.72 -6.44
CA SER A 121 0.70 -10.14 -5.04
C SER A 121 0.69 -11.66 -4.88
N ASN A 122 0.87 -12.14 -3.64
CA ASN A 122 0.51 -13.50 -3.28
C ASN A 122 -1.00 -13.73 -3.50
N ASN A 123 -1.39 -14.95 -3.84
CA ASN A 123 -2.76 -15.33 -4.20
C ASN A 123 -3.54 -15.99 -3.05
N SER A 124 -2.92 -16.18 -1.88
CA SER A 124 -3.54 -16.86 -0.71
C SER A 124 -4.84 -16.19 -0.19
N PHE A 125 -5.10 -14.94 -0.59
CA PHE A 125 -6.34 -14.24 -0.23
C PHE A 125 -7.56 -14.70 -1.04
N ILE A 126 -7.35 -15.33 -2.20
CA ILE A 126 -8.43 -15.76 -3.10
C ILE A 126 -9.29 -16.84 -2.43
N ASP A 127 -8.66 -17.87 -1.86
CA ASP A 127 -9.30 -19.06 -1.32
C ASP A 127 -9.13 -19.23 0.20
N GLY A 128 -8.15 -18.56 0.81
CA GLY A 128 -7.88 -18.69 2.23
C GLY A 128 -9.10 -18.36 3.11
N ILE A 129 -9.37 -19.24 4.09
CA ILE A 129 -10.56 -19.18 4.97
C ILE A 129 -10.60 -17.89 5.78
N ILE A 130 -9.45 -17.46 6.32
CA ILE A 130 -9.32 -16.25 7.13
C ILE A 130 -9.48 -14.96 6.31
N HIS A 131 -9.31 -15.02 4.98
CA HIS A 131 -9.39 -13.86 4.09
C HIS A 131 -10.82 -13.50 3.68
N ARG A 132 -11.85 -14.19 4.21
CA ARG A 132 -13.26 -13.94 3.85
C ARG A 132 -13.69 -12.49 4.06
N GLN A 133 -13.19 -11.85 5.13
CA GLN A 133 -13.53 -10.47 5.45
C GLN A 133 -12.79 -9.49 4.55
N MET A 134 -11.54 -9.78 4.21
CA MET A 134 -10.80 -9.03 3.18
C MET A 134 -11.56 -9.09 1.85
N ARG A 135 -11.94 -10.28 1.37
CA ARG A 135 -12.70 -10.42 0.11
C ARG A 135 -14.03 -9.68 0.15
N LYS A 136 -14.75 -9.74 1.27
CA LYS A 136 -15.99 -9.00 1.47
C LYS A 136 -15.77 -7.49 1.34
N ASN A 137 -14.78 -6.93 2.05
CA ASN A 137 -14.46 -5.50 1.97
C ASN A 137 -14.09 -5.09 0.54
N LEU A 138 -13.27 -5.88 -0.17
CA LEU A 138 -12.93 -5.60 -1.56
C LEU A 138 -14.17 -5.56 -2.46
N LEU A 139 -15.12 -6.48 -2.29
CA LEU A 139 -16.37 -6.48 -3.05
C LEU A 139 -17.30 -5.32 -2.70
N GLU A 140 -17.23 -4.79 -1.48
CA GLU A 140 -18.00 -3.62 -1.06
C GLU A 140 -17.37 -2.30 -1.56
N THR A 141 -16.05 -2.26 -1.73
CA THR A 141 -15.33 -1.06 -2.19
C THR A 141 -15.24 -0.93 -3.71
N PHE A 142 -15.06 -2.04 -4.43
CA PHE A 142 -14.75 -2.02 -5.87
C PHE A 142 -15.90 -2.53 -6.73
N ASP A 143 -16.29 -1.76 -7.75
CA ASP A 143 -17.31 -2.18 -8.73
C ASP A 143 -16.88 -3.38 -9.58
N LYS A 144 -15.58 -3.47 -9.86
CA LYS A 144 -14.99 -4.50 -10.73
C LYS A 144 -13.67 -4.98 -10.16
N ILE A 145 -13.52 -6.30 -10.06
CA ILE A 145 -12.30 -6.95 -9.60
C ILE A 145 -11.87 -7.97 -10.64
N TYR A 146 -10.64 -7.82 -11.16
CA TYR A 146 -10.04 -8.76 -12.08
C TYR A 146 -8.89 -9.47 -11.38
N ILE A 147 -8.92 -10.80 -11.38
CA ILE A 147 -7.88 -11.62 -10.77
C ILE A 147 -7.31 -12.52 -11.85
N LEU A 148 -6.05 -12.26 -12.22
CA LEU A 148 -5.26 -13.16 -13.05
C LEU A 148 -4.39 -14.02 -12.13
N ASN A 149 -4.85 -15.23 -11.82
CA ASN A 149 -4.04 -16.16 -11.02
C ASN A 149 -2.93 -16.75 -11.90
N LEU A 150 -1.69 -16.39 -11.59
CA LEU A 150 -0.49 -16.83 -12.33
C LEU A 150 0.03 -18.20 -11.87
N GLN A 151 -0.64 -18.84 -10.89
CA GLN A 151 -0.22 -20.15 -10.40
C GLN A 151 -0.34 -21.19 -11.52
N CYS A 152 0.79 -21.79 -11.90
CA CYS A 152 0.80 -23.02 -12.68
C CYS A 152 0.35 -24.20 -11.81
N CYS A 153 -0.28 -25.19 -12.44
CA CYS A 153 -0.57 -26.48 -11.82
C CYS A 153 0.69 -27.09 -11.20
N GLY A 154 0.82 -26.99 -9.87
CA GLY A 154 1.68 -27.82 -9.07
C GLY A 154 0.80 -28.88 -8.42
N PHE A 155 1.03 -30.13 -8.78
CA PHE A 155 0.44 -31.33 -8.17
C PHE A 155 0.68 -31.39 -6.67
#